data_AF-A0A1C6JN24-F1
#
_entry.id   AF-A0A1C6JN24-F1
#
_cell.length_a   1.000
_cell.length_b   1.000
_cell.length_c   1.000
_cell.angle_alpha   90.00
_cell.angle_beta   90.00
_cell.angle_gamma   90.00
#
_symmetry.space_group_name_H-M   'P 1'
#
loop_
_entity.id
_entity.type
_entity.pdbx_description
1 polymer ?
#
loop_
_entity_poly.entity_id
_entity_poly.type
_entity_poly.pdbx_seq_one_letter_code
_entity_poly.pdbx_strand_id
1 'polypeptide(L)'
;MNKSRLLIHDLPPGFAAVENYDEVVEASGAIRNCIGCFTCWIKSPMECVLKDGYEHMAEKLAACDELVLISKCTYGGPSAFVKNVLDRSIPYLHPDFVIKDGQMHHKQRFPQHIMMKVIFYGDDLSEAEKESAGAWVEAMAVNFDAAPVETVFCTNAVEVRQILSEECIRQEKTICGPQKRDVHSPLSKQEEAAIALISGSPKKKYSTSGKMLEELSAFLPKDKIVTELHFSGNGLEENTLQTLAESETLVFSLPLYVDGIPSHLLRCLTDAEDFFADKMLPKSVYVIINCGFYEGEQTQTAMKMMENWCVRCGFSFCGGLGVGAGGMWHSIKDVPPGHGPKKNYGKHLSALAQKIEQQAEYGCVFTTVNLPRIAYKIAGECGWKKAAEKNGITL
;
A
#
# COMPACT_ATOMS: atom_id res chain seq x y z
N MET A 1 17.63 -12.23 29.17
CA MET A 1 16.86 -10.97 29.16
C MET A 1 15.51 -11.31 28.58
N ASN A 2 14.41 -10.81 29.17
CA ASN A 2 13.09 -10.95 28.55
C ASN A 2 13.12 -10.17 27.22
N LYS A 3 12.59 -10.77 26.16
CA LYS A 3 12.46 -10.12 24.85
C LYS A 3 11.34 -9.07 24.96
N SER A 4 11.61 -7.85 24.49
CA SER A 4 10.63 -6.77 24.42
C SER A 4 9.62 -7.03 23.29
N ARG A 5 8.33 -7.07 23.60
CA ARG A 5 7.25 -7.43 22.67
C ARG A 5 6.34 -6.24 22.41
N LEU A 6 6.23 -5.84 21.14
CA LEU A 6 5.32 -4.80 20.67
C LEU A 6 4.13 -5.44 19.97
N LEU A 7 2.92 -5.18 20.48
CA LEU A 7 1.66 -5.56 19.84
C LEU A 7 1.04 -4.36 19.13
N ILE A 8 0.66 -4.54 17.86
CA ILE A 8 -0.16 -3.58 17.11
C ILE A 8 -1.44 -4.29 16.66
N HIS A 9 -2.62 -3.81 17.07
CA HIS A 9 -3.88 -4.47 16.72
C HIS A 9 -5.06 -3.53 16.45
N ASP A 10 -6.02 -4.04 15.67
CA ASP A 10 -7.32 -3.39 15.40
C ASP A 10 -8.50 -4.07 16.11
N LEU A 11 -8.24 -5.02 17.01
CA LEU A 11 -9.25 -5.60 17.89
C LEU A 11 -9.89 -4.54 18.81
N PRO A 12 -11.11 -4.76 19.33
CA PRO A 12 -11.74 -3.87 20.29
C PRO A 12 -10.85 -3.54 21.51
N PRO A 13 -10.98 -2.35 22.13
CA PRO A 13 -10.20 -2.02 23.32
C PRO A 13 -10.35 -3.05 24.45
N GLY A 14 -9.24 -3.39 25.10
CA GLY A 14 -9.21 -4.38 26.18
C GLY A 14 -9.35 -5.85 25.76
N PHE A 15 -9.29 -6.14 24.45
CA PHE A 15 -9.43 -7.50 23.92
C PHE A 15 -8.13 -8.32 24.02
N ALA A 16 -6.97 -7.68 24.00
CA ALA A 16 -5.68 -8.33 24.26
C ALA A 16 -5.33 -8.23 25.76
N ALA A 17 -4.92 -9.35 26.36
CA ALA A 17 -4.38 -9.33 27.72
C ALA A 17 -2.98 -8.67 27.69
N VAL A 18 -2.89 -7.47 28.24
CA VAL A 18 -1.69 -6.60 28.23
C VAL A 18 -0.50 -7.26 28.94
N GLU A 19 -0.73 -8.24 29.82
CA GLU A 19 0.32 -8.86 30.65
C GLU A 19 1.45 -9.55 29.86
N ASN A 20 1.22 -9.88 28.58
CA ASN A 20 2.20 -10.56 27.73
C ASN A 20 2.96 -9.64 26.76
N TYR A 21 2.70 -8.34 26.79
CA TYR A 21 3.28 -7.36 25.87
C TYR A 21 3.79 -6.13 26.62
N ASP A 22 5.02 -5.72 26.33
CA ASP A 22 5.63 -4.53 26.94
C ASP A 22 4.99 -3.25 26.42
N GLU A 23 4.54 -3.26 25.16
CA GLU A 23 3.91 -2.13 24.49
C GLU A 23 2.73 -2.59 23.63
N VAL A 24 1.61 -1.88 23.73
CA VAL A 24 0.39 -2.15 22.96
C VAL A 24 -0.04 -0.89 22.22
N VAL A 25 -0.25 -1.03 20.91
CA VAL A 25 -0.75 0.02 20.02
C VAL A 25 -2.10 -0.42 19.48
N GLU A 26 -3.16 0.13 20.07
CA GLU A 26 -4.55 -0.17 19.73
C GLU A 26 -5.28 1.04 19.14
N ALA A 27 -6.42 0.79 18.48
CA ALA A 27 -7.20 1.83 17.83
C ALA A 27 -7.87 2.78 18.84
N SER A 28 -7.27 3.95 19.06
CA SER A 28 -7.85 5.03 19.88
C SER A 28 -8.70 6.03 19.07
N GLY A 29 -8.83 5.83 17.75
CA GLY A 29 -9.62 6.71 16.85
C GLY A 29 -8.94 8.04 16.46
N ALA A 30 -7.76 8.35 17.00
CA ALA A 30 -7.11 9.67 16.83
C ALA A 30 -5.98 9.72 15.79
N ILE A 31 -5.55 8.58 15.23
CA ILE A 31 -4.36 8.54 14.36
C ILE A 31 -4.61 9.25 13.02
N ARG A 32 -3.81 10.27 12.70
CA ARG A 32 -3.86 10.93 11.38
C ARG A 32 -3.05 10.15 10.35
N ASN A 33 -3.46 10.28 9.09
CA ASN A 33 -2.80 9.62 7.97
C ASN A 33 -1.39 10.11 7.74
N CYS A 34 -0.50 9.20 7.32
CA CYS A 34 0.80 9.60 6.82
C CYS A 34 0.64 10.50 5.58
N ILE A 35 1.23 11.68 5.62
CA ILE A 35 1.17 12.67 4.52
C ILE A 35 2.39 12.60 3.59
N GLY A 36 3.27 11.61 3.79
CA GLY A 36 4.50 11.40 3.00
C GLY A 36 5.45 12.59 3.00
N CYS A 37 5.54 13.34 4.11
CA CYS A 37 6.37 14.56 4.18
C CYS A 37 7.87 14.28 4.34
N PHE A 38 8.24 13.09 4.79
CA PHE A 38 9.62 12.67 5.10
C PHE A 38 10.36 13.55 6.12
N THR A 39 9.66 14.44 6.84
CA THR A 39 10.22 15.22 7.95
C THR A 39 10.84 14.32 9.03
N CYS A 40 10.25 13.15 9.24
CA CYS A 40 10.73 12.10 10.13
C CYS A 40 12.06 11.43 9.70
N TRP A 41 12.59 11.76 8.52
CA TRP A 41 13.94 11.39 8.10
C TRP A 41 14.91 12.57 8.15
N ILE A 42 14.47 13.77 7.74
CA ILE A 42 15.39 14.87 7.42
C ILE A 42 15.40 16.00 8.45
N LYS A 43 14.43 16.05 9.38
CA LYS A 43 14.33 17.16 10.35
C LYS A 43 14.15 16.65 11.78
N SER A 44 13.33 15.63 11.97
CA SER A 44 13.11 14.96 13.26
C SER A 44 13.28 13.45 13.06
N PRO A 45 14.51 12.94 12.82
CA PRO A 45 14.75 11.51 12.67
C PRO A 45 14.05 10.69 13.76
N MET A 46 13.42 9.58 13.40
CA MET A 46 12.65 8.68 14.29
C MET A 46 11.30 9.21 14.79
N GLU A 47 11.01 10.50 14.59
CA GLU A 47 9.83 11.13 15.18
C GLU A 47 8.94 11.76 14.10
N CYS A 48 7.65 11.40 14.08
CA CYS A 48 6.72 12.03 13.17
C CYS A 48 6.35 13.46 13.60
N VAL A 49 6.15 14.33 12.61
CA VAL A 49 5.64 15.70 12.79
C VAL A 49 4.18 15.73 13.27
N LEU A 50 3.42 14.68 13.00
CA LEU A 50 2.02 14.57 13.41
C LEU A 50 1.97 14.07 14.87
N LYS A 51 1.83 15.01 15.82
CA LYS A 51 1.66 14.78 17.26
C LYS A 51 0.24 14.35 17.60
N ASP A 52 -0.02 13.05 17.56
CA ASP A 52 -1.34 12.44 17.77
C ASP A 52 -1.29 11.15 18.60
N GLY A 53 -0.19 10.92 19.32
CA GLY A 53 0.06 9.72 20.12
C GLY A 53 0.82 8.63 19.36
N TYR A 54 1.04 8.79 18.05
CA TYR A 54 1.73 7.82 17.18
C TYR A 54 3.00 8.40 16.55
N GLU A 55 3.53 9.49 17.09
CA GLU A 55 4.76 10.14 16.62
C GLU A 55 6.03 9.32 16.88
N HIS A 56 6.05 8.48 17.93
CA HIS A 56 7.22 7.70 18.36
C HIS A 56 7.18 6.23 17.91
N MET A 57 6.42 5.89 16.87
CA MET A 57 6.31 4.49 16.42
C MET A 57 7.63 3.87 15.99
N ALA A 58 8.53 4.63 15.37
CA ALA A 58 9.84 4.11 15.01
C ALA A 58 10.74 3.82 16.23
N GLU A 59 10.60 4.59 17.32
CA GLU A 59 11.30 4.30 18.58
C GLU A 59 10.76 3.01 19.21
N LYS A 60 9.45 2.80 19.20
CA LYS A 60 8.82 1.56 19.68
C LYS A 60 9.31 0.34 18.88
N LEU A 61 9.40 0.44 17.55
CA LEU A 61 9.98 -0.61 16.71
C LEU A 61 11.48 -0.83 16.98
N ALA A 62 12.23 0.26 17.19
CA ALA A 62 13.64 0.18 17.55
C ALA A 62 13.89 -0.34 18.98
N ALA A 63 12.86 -0.45 19.82
CA ALA A 63 12.96 -1.01 21.16
C ALA A 63 12.39 -2.43 21.29
N CYS A 64 11.78 -2.98 20.24
CA CYS A 64 11.18 -4.31 20.27
C CYS A 64 12.11 -5.40 19.69
N ASP A 65 12.06 -6.57 20.31
CA ASP A 65 12.66 -7.81 19.81
C ASP A 65 11.65 -8.64 19.01
N GLU A 66 10.35 -8.48 19.32
CA GLU A 66 9.24 -9.15 18.66
C GLU A 66 8.14 -8.13 18.32
N LEU A 67 7.74 -8.10 17.05
CA LEU A 67 6.57 -7.37 16.57
C LEU A 67 5.45 -8.35 16.29
N VAL A 68 4.34 -8.21 17.02
CA VAL A 68 3.11 -8.95 16.76
C VAL A 68 2.09 -8.00 16.14
N LEU A 69 1.65 -8.31 14.93
CA LEU A 69 0.56 -7.63 14.24
C LEU A 69 -0.69 -8.49 14.31
N ILE A 70 -1.80 -7.92 14.74
CA ILE A 70 -3.11 -8.57 14.67
C ILE A 70 -4.03 -7.67 13.88
N SER A 71 -4.52 -8.14 12.74
CA SER A 71 -5.30 -7.28 11.87
C SER A 71 -6.42 -7.99 11.15
N LYS A 72 -7.56 -7.31 10.96
CA LYS A 72 -8.55 -7.73 9.98
C LYS A 72 -7.87 -7.75 8.61
N CYS A 73 -7.89 -8.88 7.92
CA CYS A 73 -7.35 -8.94 6.56
C CYS A 73 -8.28 -8.15 5.63
N THR A 74 -7.72 -7.13 4.97
CA THR A 74 -8.45 -6.22 4.08
C THR A 74 -7.78 -6.29 2.71
N TYR A 75 -8.48 -6.92 1.76
CA TYR A 75 -8.04 -7.12 0.38
C TYR A 75 -6.67 -7.82 0.26
N GLY A 76 -6.33 -8.71 1.19
CA GLY A 76 -5.01 -9.35 1.20
C GLY A 76 -3.89 -8.49 1.76
N GLY A 77 -4.20 -7.54 2.64
CA GLY A 77 -3.26 -6.82 3.49
C GLY A 77 -3.85 -6.53 4.87
N PRO A 78 -3.21 -5.69 5.70
CA PRO A 78 -3.75 -5.28 6.99
C PRO A 78 -4.92 -4.29 6.84
N SER A 79 -5.71 -4.17 7.90
CA SER A 79 -6.75 -3.15 8.00
C SER A 79 -6.17 -1.75 7.91
N ALA A 80 -7.04 -0.79 7.58
CA ALA A 80 -6.66 0.61 7.48
C ALA A 80 -6.02 1.16 8.76
N PHE A 81 -6.39 0.67 9.95
CA PHE A 81 -5.77 1.14 11.20
C PHE A 81 -4.33 0.64 11.34
N VAL A 82 -4.11 -0.68 11.29
CA VAL A 82 -2.77 -1.27 11.42
C VAL A 82 -1.86 -0.75 10.31
N LYS A 83 -2.39 -0.65 9.08
CA LYS A 83 -1.67 -0.04 7.97
C LYS A 83 -1.29 1.42 8.24
N ASN A 84 -2.15 2.20 8.88
CA ASN A 84 -1.84 3.60 9.21
C ASN A 84 -0.69 3.71 10.22
N VAL A 85 -0.64 2.82 11.21
CA VAL A 85 0.48 2.73 12.16
C VAL A 85 1.78 2.40 11.41
N LEU A 86 1.75 1.44 10.50
CA LEU A 86 2.93 1.05 9.70
C LEU A 86 3.38 2.16 8.73
N ASP A 87 2.46 2.83 8.06
CA ASP A 87 2.72 3.96 7.16
C ASP A 87 3.42 5.14 7.87
N ARG A 88 3.18 5.26 9.18
CA ARG A 88 3.79 6.24 10.09
C ARG A 88 5.14 5.78 10.65
N SER A 89 5.54 4.53 10.40
CA SER A 89 6.70 3.87 11.01
C SER A 89 7.93 3.77 10.11
N ILE A 90 7.84 4.24 8.85
CA ILE A 90 8.98 4.31 7.93
C ILE A 90 10.27 4.93 8.50
N PRO A 91 10.26 5.92 9.44
CA PRO A 91 11.51 6.43 9.98
C PRO A 91 12.32 5.40 10.79
N TYR A 92 11.80 4.21 11.09
CA TYR A 92 12.59 3.08 11.57
C TYR A 92 13.71 2.69 10.58
N LEU A 93 13.47 2.88 9.29
CA LEU A 93 14.43 2.65 8.22
C LEU A 93 15.27 3.90 7.93
N HIS A 94 16.49 3.66 7.47
CA HIS A 94 17.42 4.71 7.06
C HIS A 94 17.16 5.10 5.59
N PRO A 95 17.16 6.40 5.23
CA PRO A 95 16.82 6.85 3.86
C PRO A 95 17.79 6.39 2.77
N ASP A 96 19.05 6.07 3.12
CA ASP A 96 19.98 5.44 2.18
C ASP A 96 19.48 4.07 1.68
N PHE A 97 20.01 3.65 0.53
CA PHE A 97 19.59 2.42 -0.11
C PHE A 97 20.63 1.30 0.02
N VAL A 98 20.14 0.07 0.00
CA VAL A 98 20.89 -1.18 -0.12
C VAL A 98 20.23 -2.05 -1.19
N ILE A 99 20.98 -2.98 -1.78
CA ILE A 99 20.41 -4.01 -2.66
C ILE A 99 20.26 -5.29 -1.84
N LYS A 100 19.03 -5.80 -1.70
CA LYS A 100 18.72 -7.11 -1.13
C LYS A 100 18.07 -7.96 -2.22
N ASP A 101 18.54 -9.18 -2.41
CA ASP A 101 17.99 -10.13 -3.40
C ASP A 101 17.75 -9.54 -4.80
N GLY A 102 18.67 -8.68 -5.23
CA GLY A 102 18.62 -8.03 -6.54
C GLY A 102 17.69 -6.81 -6.64
N GLN A 103 16.99 -6.42 -5.57
CA GLN A 103 16.09 -5.26 -5.53
C GLN A 103 16.59 -4.17 -4.58
N MET A 104 16.20 -2.92 -4.83
CA MET A 104 16.55 -1.77 -4.01
C MET A 104 15.65 -1.66 -2.78
N HIS A 105 16.25 -1.59 -1.59
CA HIS A 105 15.55 -1.38 -0.32
C HIS A 105 16.22 -0.26 0.47
N HIS A 106 15.57 0.22 1.52
CA HIS A 106 16.20 1.12 2.48
C HIS A 106 17.16 0.35 3.41
N LYS A 107 18.24 1.01 3.83
CA LYS A 107 19.15 0.46 4.86
C LYS A 107 18.43 0.40 6.20
N GLN A 108 18.80 -0.55 7.05
CA GLN A 108 18.37 -0.51 8.45
C GLN A 108 19.09 0.62 9.19
N ARG A 109 18.40 1.25 10.15
CA ARG A 109 19.04 2.16 11.11
C ARG A 109 19.75 1.42 12.22
N PHE A 110 19.20 0.28 12.61
CA PHE A 110 19.65 -0.52 13.74
C PHE A 110 20.07 -1.91 13.25
N PRO A 111 21.08 -2.52 13.86
CA PRO A 111 21.56 -3.86 13.48
C PRO A 111 20.66 -5.00 14.01
N GLN A 112 19.62 -4.68 14.78
CA GLN A 112 18.72 -5.65 15.39
C GLN A 112 17.74 -6.24 14.38
N HIS A 113 17.45 -7.53 14.53
CA HIS A 113 16.45 -8.23 13.74
C HIS A 113 15.20 -8.43 14.58
N ILE A 114 14.11 -7.78 14.18
CA ILE A 114 12.81 -7.95 14.81
C ILE A 114 12.26 -9.32 14.38
N MET A 115 11.82 -10.14 15.33
CA MET A 115 10.99 -11.32 15.02
C MET A 115 9.58 -10.83 14.71
N MET A 116 8.95 -11.37 13.66
CA MET A 116 7.64 -10.88 13.24
C MET A 116 6.60 -11.98 13.28
N LYS A 117 5.49 -11.72 13.95
CA LYS A 117 4.29 -12.56 13.90
C LYS A 117 3.12 -11.73 13.39
N VAL A 118 2.40 -12.23 12.41
CA VAL A 118 1.22 -11.57 11.84
C VAL A 118 0.04 -12.52 11.92
N ILE A 119 -1.01 -12.09 12.60
CA ILE A 119 -2.28 -12.81 12.72
C ILE A 119 -3.33 -12.02 11.96
N PHE A 120 -3.80 -12.59 10.86
CA PHE A 120 -4.90 -12.04 10.09
C PHE A 120 -6.23 -12.69 10.50
N TYR A 121 -7.30 -11.91 10.59
CA TYR A 121 -8.65 -12.46 10.80
C TYR A 121 -9.69 -11.91 9.82
N GLY A 122 -10.75 -12.69 9.56
CA GLY A 122 -11.91 -12.29 8.75
C GLY A 122 -12.80 -13.49 8.40
N ASP A 123 -14.12 -13.29 8.45
CA ASP A 123 -15.08 -14.40 8.38
C ASP A 123 -15.09 -15.11 7.01
N ASP A 124 -14.74 -14.39 5.94
CA ASP A 124 -14.82 -14.88 4.55
C ASP A 124 -13.51 -14.63 3.76
N LEU A 125 -12.35 -14.98 4.34
CA LEU A 125 -11.06 -14.81 3.64
C LEU A 125 -10.89 -15.81 2.51
N SER A 126 -10.82 -15.31 1.28
CA SER A 126 -10.50 -16.12 0.10
C SER A 126 -9.03 -16.57 0.12
N GLU A 127 -8.72 -17.65 -0.60
CA GLU A 127 -7.32 -18.11 -0.75
C GLU A 127 -6.44 -17.07 -1.47
N ALA A 128 -7.02 -16.28 -2.39
CA ALA A 128 -6.32 -15.18 -3.06
C ALA A 128 -5.92 -14.06 -2.09
N GLU A 129 -6.80 -13.73 -1.13
CA GLU A 129 -6.47 -12.76 -0.08
C GLU A 129 -5.42 -13.31 0.88
N LYS A 130 -5.48 -14.60 1.26
CA LYS A 130 -4.44 -15.21 2.10
C LYS A 130 -3.08 -15.24 1.41
N GLU A 131 -3.03 -15.60 0.12
CA GLU A 131 -1.79 -15.56 -0.67
C GLU A 131 -1.23 -14.13 -0.75
N SER A 132 -2.10 -13.15 -1.03
CA SER A 132 -1.72 -11.74 -1.11
C SER A 132 -1.21 -11.21 0.23
N ALA A 133 -1.87 -11.59 1.33
CA ALA A 133 -1.49 -11.22 2.68
C ALA A 133 -0.14 -11.83 3.07
N GLY A 134 0.08 -13.11 2.78
CA GLY A 134 1.38 -13.75 2.97
C GLY A 134 2.49 -13.05 2.19
N ALA A 135 2.27 -12.76 0.91
CA ALA A 135 3.24 -12.05 0.08
C ALA A 135 3.53 -10.63 0.59
N TRP A 136 2.51 -9.94 1.11
CA TRP A 136 2.68 -8.63 1.75
C TRP A 136 3.53 -8.71 3.02
N VAL A 137 3.30 -9.70 3.88
CA VAL A 137 4.10 -9.91 5.09
C VAL A 137 5.56 -10.20 4.75
N GLU A 138 5.83 -11.06 3.76
CA GLU A 138 7.19 -11.38 3.31
C GLU A 138 7.91 -10.14 2.75
N ALA A 139 7.23 -9.33 1.93
CA ALA A 139 7.79 -8.09 1.40
C ALA A 139 8.14 -7.09 2.52
N MET A 140 7.23 -6.92 3.49
CA MET A 140 7.46 -6.07 4.66
C MET A 140 8.62 -6.60 5.52
N ALA A 141 8.74 -7.91 5.69
CA ALA A 141 9.82 -8.54 6.44
C ALA A 141 11.19 -8.22 5.85
N VAL A 142 11.33 -8.29 4.52
CA VAL A 142 12.57 -7.91 3.82
C VAL A 142 12.91 -6.44 4.06
N ASN A 143 11.91 -5.56 4.01
CA ASN A 143 12.10 -4.13 4.28
C ASN A 143 12.51 -3.85 5.73
N PHE A 144 11.97 -4.59 6.69
CA PHE A 144 12.25 -4.43 8.12
C PHE A 144 13.46 -5.26 8.58
N ASP A 145 14.05 -6.06 7.68
CA ASP A 145 15.13 -7.00 7.98
C ASP A 145 14.78 -7.98 9.11
N ALA A 146 13.53 -8.45 9.12
CA ALA A 146 12.95 -9.29 10.15
C ALA A 146 13.35 -10.78 9.99
N ALA A 147 13.54 -11.52 11.09
CA ALA A 147 13.81 -12.96 11.07
C ALA A 147 13.42 -13.69 12.37
N PRO A 148 12.64 -14.79 12.36
CA PRO A 148 11.73 -15.32 11.32
C PRO A 148 10.34 -14.65 11.32
N VAL A 149 9.55 -14.96 10.28
CA VAL A 149 8.17 -14.49 10.09
C VAL A 149 7.19 -15.64 10.29
N GLU A 150 6.19 -15.46 11.15
CA GLU A 150 5.05 -16.36 11.27
C GLU A 150 3.78 -15.65 10.80
N THR A 151 3.05 -16.25 9.85
CA THR A 151 1.74 -15.74 9.41
C THR A 151 0.66 -16.74 9.78
N VAL A 152 -0.38 -16.29 10.48
CA VAL A 152 -1.53 -17.08 10.94
C VAL A 152 -2.81 -16.45 10.40
N PHE A 153 -3.77 -17.28 9.99
CA PHE A 153 -5.08 -16.84 9.54
C PHE A 153 -6.17 -17.43 10.45
N CYS A 154 -7.05 -16.56 10.93
CA CYS A 154 -8.19 -16.89 11.78
C CYS A 154 -9.50 -16.49 11.09
N THR A 155 -10.61 -17.11 11.46
CA THR A 155 -11.93 -16.71 10.98
C THR A 155 -12.37 -15.42 11.66
N ASN A 156 -12.10 -15.24 12.96
CA ASN A 156 -12.59 -14.07 13.69
C ASN A 156 -11.75 -13.73 14.92
N ALA A 157 -12.09 -12.61 15.55
CA ALA A 157 -11.44 -12.13 16.76
C ALA A 157 -11.50 -13.13 17.93
N VAL A 158 -12.50 -14.02 18.01
CA VAL A 158 -12.60 -15.02 19.08
C VAL A 158 -11.50 -16.07 18.94
N GLU A 159 -11.25 -16.55 17.73
CA GLU A 159 -10.14 -17.48 17.45
C GLU A 159 -8.77 -16.82 17.68
N VAL A 160 -8.63 -15.53 17.35
CA VAL A 160 -7.42 -14.76 17.72
C VAL A 160 -7.19 -14.80 19.23
N ARG A 161 -8.24 -14.59 20.04
CA ARG A 161 -8.15 -14.67 21.51
C ARG A 161 -7.72 -16.06 21.98
N GLN A 162 -8.22 -17.12 21.34
CA GLN A 162 -7.83 -18.49 21.65
C GLN A 162 -6.33 -18.69 21.41
N ILE A 163 -5.82 -18.31 20.25
CA ILE A 163 -4.37 -18.38 19.93
C ILE A 163 -3.55 -17.60 20.96
N LEU A 164 -3.93 -16.36 21.28
CA LEU A 164 -3.23 -15.55 22.28
C LEU A 164 -3.25 -16.18 23.68
N SER A 165 -4.31 -16.92 24.03
CA SER A 165 -4.42 -17.61 25.30
C SER A 165 -3.67 -18.96 25.32
N GLU A 166 -3.61 -19.66 24.19
CA GLU A 166 -2.96 -20.96 24.01
C GLU A 166 -1.44 -20.84 23.82
N GLU A 167 -0.95 -19.72 23.28
CA GLU A 167 0.48 -19.35 23.26
C GLU A 167 1.10 -19.24 24.65
N CYS A 168 0.27 -19.03 25.69
CA CYS A 168 0.69 -19.10 27.09
C CYS A 168 1.04 -20.54 27.53
N ILE A 169 0.68 -21.57 26.74
CA ILE A 169 0.71 -22.98 27.15
C ILE A 169 1.59 -23.88 26.28
N ARG A 170 1.87 -23.66 24.99
CA ARG A 170 2.74 -24.59 24.23
C ARG A 170 3.34 -24.09 22.94
N GLN A 171 4.65 -24.35 22.82
CA GLN A 171 5.43 -24.44 21.58
C GLN A 171 4.94 -25.60 20.68
N GLU A 172 5.14 -25.43 19.37
CA GLU A 172 5.17 -26.43 18.27
C GLU A 172 3.85 -26.97 17.64
N LYS A 173 3.63 -26.55 16.38
CA LYS A 173 3.52 -27.35 15.12
C LYS A 173 2.29 -27.12 14.22
N THR A 174 2.59 -27.29 12.93
CA THR A 174 2.02 -26.73 11.68
C THR A 174 1.19 -27.77 10.88
N ILE A 175 0.30 -27.34 9.94
CA ILE A 175 0.15 -27.78 8.51
C ILE A 175 -1.30 -27.75 7.94
N CYS A 176 -1.45 -27.07 6.77
CA CYS A 176 -2.30 -27.19 5.53
C CYS A 176 -3.74 -27.81 5.55
N GLY A 177 -4.71 -27.49 4.66
CA GLY A 177 -4.71 -26.96 3.27
C GLY A 177 -6.16 -26.90 2.66
N PRO A 178 -6.36 -26.76 1.32
CA PRO A 178 -7.37 -25.85 0.69
C PRO A 178 -8.50 -26.50 -0.14
N GLN A 179 -9.45 -25.71 -0.72
CA GLN A 179 -10.17 -26.01 -2.00
C GLN A 179 -11.01 -24.84 -2.63
N LYS A 180 -11.13 -24.81 -3.98
CA LYS A 180 -11.61 -23.74 -4.92
C LYS A 180 -13.08 -23.87 -5.43
N ARG A 181 -13.61 -22.84 -6.14
CA ARG A 181 -14.46 -22.94 -7.37
C ARG A 181 -14.62 -21.60 -8.17
N ASP A 182 -14.86 -21.71 -9.50
CA ASP A 182 -14.77 -20.70 -10.60
C ASP A 182 -16.07 -19.89 -10.94
N VAL A 183 -15.99 -18.58 -11.28
CA VAL A 183 -16.05 -17.81 -12.58
C VAL A 183 -17.30 -17.93 -13.50
N HIS A 184 -17.92 -16.78 -13.85
CA HIS A 184 -18.67 -16.57 -15.10
C HIS A 184 -18.58 -15.12 -15.67
N SER A 185 -18.86 -15.01 -16.98
CA SER A 185 -18.44 -13.99 -17.97
C SER A 185 -19.49 -12.89 -18.27
N PRO A 186 -19.17 -11.86 -19.08
CA PRO A 186 -19.87 -10.57 -19.09
C PRO A 186 -20.86 -10.38 -20.25
N LEU A 187 -21.64 -9.29 -20.20
CA LEU A 187 -22.49 -8.80 -21.28
C LEU A 187 -22.34 -7.28 -21.51
N SER A 188 -22.24 -6.94 -22.80
CA SER A 188 -22.22 -5.61 -23.44
C SER A 188 -23.52 -4.79 -23.20
N LYS A 189 -23.65 -3.47 -23.44
CA LYS A 189 -23.13 -2.64 -24.54
C LYS A 189 -23.41 -1.14 -24.27
N GLN A 190 -22.39 -0.31 -24.50
CA GLN A 190 -22.35 1.11 -24.90
C GLN A 190 -23.57 2.02 -24.65
N GLU A 191 -23.49 2.80 -23.58
CA GLU A 191 -23.72 4.25 -23.62
C GLU A 191 -22.36 4.96 -23.40
N GLU A 192 -22.28 6.29 -23.50
CA GLU A 192 -21.01 7.03 -23.50
C GLU A 192 -20.20 6.80 -22.20
N ALA A 193 -19.25 5.85 -22.26
CA ALA A 193 -18.44 5.44 -21.11
C ALA A 193 -17.74 6.61 -20.40
N ALA A 194 -18.17 6.91 -19.16
CA ALA A 194 -17.53 7.87 -18.28
C ALA A 194 -16.33 7.25 -17.54
N ILE A 195 -15.21 7.99 -17.49
CA ILE A 195 -13.96 7.57 -16.86
C ILE A 195 -13.73 8.43 -15.61
N ALA A 196 -13.54 7.79 -14.46
CA ALA A 196 -13.04 8.44 -13.25
C ALA A 196 -11.53 8.24 -13.12
N LEU A 197 -10.75 9.33 -13.13
CA LEU A 197 -9.33 9.33 -12.80
C LEU A 197 -9.16 9.66 -11.32
N ILE A 198 -8.67 8.70 -10.53
CA ILE A 198 -8.69 8.76 -9.07
C ILE A 198 -7.27 8.77 -8.52
N SER A 199 -6.83 9.90 -7.98
CA SER A 199 -5.57 9.97 -7.24
C SER A 199 -5.77 9.43 -5.82
N GLY A 200 -5.04 8.38 -5.45
CA GLY A 200 -4.98 7.79 -4.11
C GLY A 200 -3.76 8.24 -3.28
N SER A 201 -3.22 9.42 -3.60
CA SER A 201 -2.09 10.00 -2.89
C SER A 201 -2.55 10.88 -1.73
N PRO A 202 -1.90 10.83 -0.55
CA PRO A 202 -2.27 11.70 0.57
C PRO A 202 -1.78 13.14 0.37
N LYS A 203 -0.96 13.40 -0.67
CA LYS A 203 -0.39 14.72 -0.94
C LYS A 203 -1.37 15.60 -1.71
N LYS A 204 -1.73 16.74 -1.14
CA LYS A 204 -2.54 17.79 -1.81
C LYS A 204 -1.79 18.53 -2.92
N LYS A 205 -0.46 18.57 -2.88
CA LYS A 205 0.40 19.24 -3.86
C LYS A 205 1.57 18.33 -4.23
N TYR A 206 2.06 18.46 -5.45
CA TYR A 206 3.23 17.72 -5.95
C TYR A 206 3.07 16.19 -5.81
N SER A 207 1.86 15.68 -6.07
CA SER A 207 1.57 14.26 -6.08
C SER A 207 2.13 13.60 -7.34
N THR A 208 3.05 12.64 -7.20
CA THR A 208 3.50 11.81 -8.33
C THR A 208 2.33 11.07 -8.97
N SER A 209 1.46 10.49 -8.14
CA SER A 209 0.29 9.75 -8.62
C SER A 209 -0.68 10.64 -9.40
N GLY A 210 -0.93 11.86 -8.90
CA GLY A 210 -1.74 12.85 -9.61
C GLY A 210 -1.09 13.28 -10.94
N LYS A 211 0.24 13.48 -10.96
CA LYS A 211 0.97 13.78 -12.20
C LYS A 211 0.91 12.64 -13.21
N MET A 212 0.94 11.39 -12.77
CA MET A 212 0.80 10.23 -13.66
C MET A 212 -0.60 10.14 -14.29
N LEU A 213 -1.67 10.55 -13.56
CA LEU A 213 -3.01 10.66 -14.14
C LEU A 213 -3.11 11.80 -15.16
N GLU A 214 -2.51 12.96 -14.87
CA GLU A 214 -2.39 14.07 -15.82
C GLU A 214 -1.64 13.64 -17.10
N GLU A 215 -0.59 12.84 -16.94
CA GLU A 215 0.16 12.28 -18.08
C GLU A 215 -0.65 11.24 -18.86
N LEU A 216 -1.44 10.39 -18.17
CA LEU A 216 -2.33 9.43 -18.80
C LEU A 216 -3.47 10.11 -19.56
N SER A 217 -4.07 11.18 -19.01
CA SER A 217 -5.22 11.86 -19.61
C SER A 217 -4.90 12.43 -20.99
N ALA A 218 -3.63 12.79 -21.25
CA ALA A 218 -3.16 13.20 -22.57
C ALA A 218 -3.22 12.09 -23.64
N PHE A 219 -3.31 10.81 -23.25
CA PHE A 219 -3.46 9.67 -24.14
C PHE A 219 -4.91 9.17 -24.26
N LEU A 220 -5.83 9.68 -23.43
CA LEU A 220 -7.23 9.29 -23.49
C LEU A 220 -7.97 10.01 -24.63
N PRO A 221 -9.02 9.39 -25.20
CA PRO A 221 -9.84 10.04 -26.22
C PRO A 221 -10.51 11.32 -25.69
N LYS A 222 -10.52 12.39 -26.50
CA LYS A 222 -11.03 13.71 -26.09
C LYS A 222 -12.55 13.81 -26.05
N ASP A 223 -13.22 12.85 -26.65
CA ASP A 223 -14.68 12.70 -26.72
C ASP A 223 -15.27 11.95 -25.52
N LYS A 224 -14.43 11.44 -24.60
CA LYS A 224 -14.88 10.77 -23.37
C LYS A 224 -15.11 11.76 -22.24
N ILE A 225 -16.14 11.51 -21.44
CA ILE A 225 -16.37 12.22 -20.18
C ILE A 225 -15.34 11.72 -19.17
N VAL A 226 -14.46 12.63 -18.75
CA VAL A 226 -13.42 12.34 -17.76
C VAL A 226 -13.69 13.18 -16.51
N THR A 227 -13.82 12.51 -15.36
CA THR A 227 -13.94 13.15 -14.06
C THR A 227 -12.71 12.86 -13.22
N GLU A 228 -12.11 13.90 -12.63
CA GLU A 228 -10.95 13.76 -11.76
C GLU A 228 -11.37 13.77 -10.29
N LEU A 229 -10.94 12.78 -9.53
CA LEU A 229 -11.20 12.62 -8.11
C LEU A 229 -9.89 12.50 -7.32
N HIS A 230 -9.92 12.91 -6.06
CA HIS A 230 -8.75 12.84 -5.18
C HIS A 230 -9.10 12.27 -3.81
N PHE A 231 -8.71 11.02 -3.58
CA PHE A 231 -8.92 10.29 -2.33
C PHE A 231 -7.75 10.55 -1.38
N SER A 232 -7.75 11.71 -0.72
CA SER A 232 -6.73 12.09 0.27
C SER A 232 -7.23 12.10 1.72
N GLY A 233 -8.53 11.87 1.92
CA GLY A 233 -9.21 11.91 3.21
C GLY A 233 -9.29 10.56 3.92
N ASN A 234 -10.00 10.55 5.06
CA ASN A 234 -10.38 9.33 5.78
C ASN A 234 -11.80 8.94 5.39
N GLY A 235 -11.91 8.27 4.24
CA GLY A 235 -13.20 7.87 3.68
C GLY A 235 -13.68 8.76 2.53
N LEU A 236 -14.88 8.45 2.04
CA LEU A 236 -15.52 9.10 0.89
C LEU A 236 -16.82 9.79 1.30
N GLU A 237 -17.06 10.95 0.69
CA GLU A 237 -18.35 11.64 0.77
C GLU A 237 -19.35 11.01 -0.21
N GLU A 238 -20.65 11.10 0.10
CA GLU A 238 -21.74 10.55 -0.72
C GLU A 238 -21.70 11.03 -2.18
N ASN A 239 -21.36 12.31 -2.41
CA ASN A 239 -21.22 12.88 -3.76
C ASN A 239 -20.16 12.14 -4.59
N THR A 240 -19.07 11.71 -3.96
CA THR A 240 -17.94 11.05 -4.57
C THR A 240 -18.32 9.60 -4.90
N LEU A 241 -19.02 8.94 -3.98
CA LEU A 241 -19.59 7.61 -4.21
C LEU A 241 -20.59 7.63 -5.38
N GLN A 242 -21.42 8.66 -5.48
CA GLN A 242 -22.34 8.84 -6.60
C GLN A 242 -21.59 9.04 -7.93
N THR A 243 -20.52 9.85 -7.95
CA THR A 243 -19.66 9.99 -9.14
C THR A 243 -19.00 8.67 -9.55
N LEU A 244 -18.57 7.85 -8.59
CA LEU A 244 -18.08 6.48 -8.89
C LEU A 244 -19.21 5.61 -9.49
N ALA A 245 -20.43 5.75 -8.99
CA ALA A 245 -21.60 5.02 -9.49
C ALA A 245 -21.90 5.34 -10.97
N GLU A 246 -21.70 6.60 -11.36
CA GLU A 246 -21.93 7.11 -12.72
C GLU A 246 -20.80 6.75 -13.70
N SER A 247 -19.61 6.43 -13.20
CA SER A 247 -18.44 6.10 -14.03
C SER A 247 -18.39 4.61 -14.37
N GLU A 248 -18.19 4.23 -15.63
CA GLU A 248 -18.05 2.82 -16.01
C GLU A 248 -16.62 2.30 -15.79
N THR A 249 -15.64 3.18 -15.97
CA THR A 249 -14.22 2.87 -15.83
C THR A 249 -13.60 3.68 -14.71
N LEU A 250 -12.94 2.99 -13.79
CA LEU A 250 -12.21 3.61 -12.68
C LEU A 250 -10.71 3.42 -12.91
N VAL A 251 -9.96 4.50 -12.94
CA VAL A 251 -8.50 4.46 -13.09
C VAL A 251 -7.86 5.05 -11.85
N PHE A 252 -7.26 4.21 -11.01
CA PHE A 252 -6.56 4.65 -9.82
C PHE A 252 -5.09 4.95 -10.13
N SER A 253 -4.56 5.98 -9.48
CA SER A 253 -3.12 6.18 -9.37
C SER A 253 -2.74 6.38 -7.92
N LEU A 254 -1.86 5.54 -7.37
CA LEU A 254 -1.53 5.54 -5.95
C LEU A 254 -0.03 5.34 -5.70
N PRO A 255 0.52 5.89 -4.61
CA PRO A 255 1.87 5.58 -4.17
C PRO A 255 1.90 4.26 -3.40
N LEU A 256 3.00 3.52 -3.49
CA LEU A 256 3.28 2.36 -2.65
C LEU A 256 3.70 2.81 -1.25
N TYR A 257 2.98 2.36 -0.22
CA TYR A 257 3.29 2.61 1.19
C TYR A 257 3.42 1.26 1.88
N VAL A 258 4.56 0.96 2.52
CA VAL A 258 4.83 -0.33 3.22
C VAL A 258 4.28 -1.51 2.43
N ASP A 259 4.82 -1.70 1.22
CA ASP A 259 4.49 -2.78 0.29
C ASP A 259 3.00 -2.95 -0.07
N GLY A 260 2.16 -1.93 0.16
CA GLY A 260 0.72 -2.05 -0.05
C GLY A 260 0.03 -0.73 -0.35
N ILE A 261 -1.31 -0.80 -0.33
CA ILE A 261 -2.19 0.36 -0.47
C ILE A 261 -2.02 1.29 0.75
N PRO A 262 -1.90 2.62 0.57
CA PRO A 262 -1.88 3.56 1.70
C PRO A 262 -3.13 3.44 2.58
N SER A 263 -2.96 3.56 3.89
CA SER A 263 -4.04 3.40 4.88
C SER A 263 -5.30 4.23 4.60
N HIS A 264 -5.14 5.49 4.20
CA HIS A 264 -6.23 6.40 3.90
C HIS A 264 -7.05 5.92 2.69
N LEU A 265 -6.36 5.41 1.65
CA LEU A 265 -7.01 4.85 0.47
C LEU A 265 -7.75 3.55 0.82
N LEU A 266 -7.21 2.71 1.70
CA LEU A 266 -7.94 1.52 2.19
C LEU A 266 -9.31 1.89 2.81
N ARG A 267 -9.39 2.99 3.56
CA ARG A 267 -10.68 3.47 4.10
C ARG A 267 -11.61 3.88 2.97
N CYS A 268 -11.14 4.65 2.00
CA CYS A 268 -11.94 5.04 0.85
C CYS A 268 -12.42 3.83 0.02
N LEU A 269 -11.59 2.81 -0.14
CA LEU A 269 -11.96 1.57 -0.85
C LEU A 269 -13.01 0.76 -0.06
N THR A 270 -12.94 0.78 1.27
CA THR A 270 -13.96 0.14 2.14
C THR A 270 -15.29 0.87 2.03
N ASP A 271 -15.30 2.21 2.08
CA ASP A 271 -16.53 2.98 1.87
C ASP A 271 -17.14 2.72 0.48
N ALA A 272 -16.29 2.54 -0.54
CA ALA A 272 -16.74 2.16 -1.87
C ALA A 272 -17.32 0.74 -1.90
N GLU A 273 -16.65 -0.25 -1.30
CA GLU A 273 -17.18 -1.62 -1.16
C GLU A 273 -18.58 -1.61 -0.53
N ASP A 274 -18.72 -0.94 0.62
CA ASP A 274 -20.00 -0.82 1.35
C ASP A 274 -21.09 -0.18 0.49
N PHE A 275 -20.76 0.89 -0.25
CA PHE A 275 -21.70 1.55 -1.13
C PHE A 275 -22.15 0.70 -2.32
N PHE A 276 -21.27 -0.16 -2.85
CA PHE A 276 -21.54 -1.00 -4.02
C PHE A 276 -22.09 -2.39 -3.68
N ALA A 277 -22.07 -2.82 -2.42
CA ALA A 277 -22.45 -4.18 -1.98
C ALA A 277 -23.79 -4.68 -2.58
N ASP A 278 -24.80 -3.82 -2.68
CA ASP A 278 -26.12 -4.15 -3.22
C ASP A 278 -26.41 -3.51 -4.59
N LYS A 279 -25.42 -2.84 -5.19
CA LYS A 279 -25.56 -2.11 -6.45
C LYS A 279 -24.92 -2.93 -7.54
N MET A 280 -25.74 -3.61 -8.35
CA MET A 280 -25.32 -4.38 -9.54
C MET A 280 -24.79 -3.44 -10.66
N LEU A 281 -23.71 -2.72 -10.37
CA LEU A 281 -23.09 -1.69 -11.20
C LEU A 281 -21.63 -2.10 -11.48
N PRO A 282 -21.40 -2.99 -12.46
CA PRO A 282 -20.05 -3.47 -12.74
C PRO A 282 -19.16 -2.32 -13.21
N LYS A 283 -17.88 -2.38 -12.81
CA LYS A 283 -16.85 -1.39 -13.19
C LYS A 283 -15.66 -2.10 -13.82
N SER A 284 -15.03 -1.44 -14.78
CA SER A 284 -13.68 -1.79 -15.25
C SER A 284 -12.66 -1.00 -14.44
N VAL A 285 -11.71 -1.67 -13.79
CA VAL A 285 -10.74 -1.01 -12.91
C VAL A 285 -9.32 -1.17 -13.46
N TYR A 286 -8.62 -0.05 -13.59
CA TYR A 286 -7.21 0.02 -13.96
C TYR A 286 -6.42 0.75 -12.89
N VAL A 287 -5.14 0.41 -12.76
CA VAL A 287 -4.30 1.03 -11.72
C VAL A 287 -2.92 1.44 -12.24
N ILE A 288 -2.39 2.56 -11.76
CA ILE A 288 -0.99 2.97 -11.87
C ILE A 288 -0.44 3.05 -10.45
N ILE A 289 0.58 2.27 -10.14
CA ILE A 289 1.18 2.28 -8.79
C ILE A 289 2.62 2.75 -8.91
N ASN A 290 3.00 3.77 -8.15
CA ASN A 290 4.36 4.28 -8.14
C ASN A 290 5.07 3.97 -6.82
N CYS A 291 6.32 3.50 -6.87
CA CYS A 291 7.13 3.26 -5.68
C CYS A 291 8.37 4.16 -5.63
N GLY A 292 8.95 4.32 -4.44
CA GLY A 292 10.20 5.06 -4.24
C GLY A 292 11.45 4.27 -4.61
N PHE A 293 11.34 2.95 -4.76
CA PHE A 293 12.43 2.06 -5.14
C PHE A 293 12.60 1.98 -6.64
N TYR A 294 13.72 1.41 -7.12
CA TYR A 294 14.03 1.41 -8.55
C TYR A 294 13.17 0.43 -9.35
N GLU A 295 12.92 -0.75 -8.79
CA GLU A 295 12.17 -1.84 -9.41
C GLU A 295 10.66 -1.60 -9.30
N GLY A 296 9.96 -1.54 -10.44
CA GLY A 296 8.51 -1.36 -10.47
C GLY A 296 7.76 -2.57 -9.94
N GLU A 297 8.39 -3.74 -9.99
CA GLU A 297 7.90 -5.02 -9.47
C GLU A 297 7.55 -4.97 -7.98
N GLN A 298 8.15 -4.04 -7.21
CA GLN A 298 7.81 -3.85 -5.80
C GLN A 298 6.37 -3.38 -5.58
N THR A 299 5.65 -2.96 -6.62
CA THR A 299 4.23 -2.61 -6.51
C THR A 299 3.29 -3.81 -6.65
N GLN A 300 3.81 -5.02 -6.88
CA GLN A 300 3.01 -6.20 -7.19
C GLN A 300 2.00 -6.56 -6.08
N THR A 301 2.42 -6.47 -4.82
CA THR A 301 1.55 -6.72 -3.66
C THR A 301 0.38 -5.74 -3.61
N ALA A 302 0.62 -4.45 -3.78
CA ALA A 302 -0.45 -3.45 -3.88
C ALA A 302 -1.36 -3.67 -5.09
N MET A 303 -0.83 -4.23 -6.20
CA MET A 303 -1.63 -4.58 -7.37
C MET A 303 -2.61 -5.72 -7.06
N LYS A 304 -2.13 -6.79 -6.42
CA LYS A 304 -2.98 -7.90 -5.94
C LYS A 304 -4.04 -7.41 -4.95
N MET A 305 -3.71 -6.44 -4.08
CA MET A 305 -4.70 -5.86 -3.19
C MET A 305 -5.83 -5.13 -3.93
N MET A 306 -5.50 -4.39 -5.01
CA MET A 306 -6.51 -3.76 -5.86
C MET A 306 -7.38 -4.79 -6.59
N GLU A 307 -6.78 -5.90 -7.03
CA GLU A 307 -7.51 -7.02 -7.64
C GLU A 307 -8.49 -7.66 -6.64
N ASN A 308 -8.06 -7.95 -5.41
CA ASN A 308 -8.92 -8.46 -4.35
C ASN A 308 -10.07 -7.49 -4.02
N TRP A 309 -9.80 -6.18 -3.97
CA TRP A 309 -10.84 -5.16 -3.80
C TRP A 309 -11.87 -5.19 -4.95
N CYS A 310 -11.42 -5.34 -6.20
CA CYS A 310 -12.34 -5.47 -7.33
C CYS A 310 -13.25 -6.69 -7.16
N VAL A 311 -12.70 -7.83 -6.75
CA VAL A 311 -13.49 -9.05 -6.48
C VAL A 311 -14.56 -8.81 -5.42
N ARG A 312 -14.20 -8.14 -4.30
CA ARG A 312 -15.14 -7.79 -3.22
C ARG A 312 -16.28 -6.89 -3.71
N CYS A 313 -15.98 -5.94 -4.59
CA CYS A 313 -16.97 -5.02 -5.18
C CYS A 313 -17.77 -5.62 -6.36
N GLY A 314 -17.47 -6.83 -6.83
CA GLY A 314 -18.04 -7.37 -8.07
C GLY A 314 -17.57 -6.64 -9.34
N PHE A 315 -16.40 -6.00 -9.29
CA PHE A 315 -15.79 -5.28 -10.41
C PHE A 315 -14.82 -6.16 -11.21
N SER A 316 -14.53 -5.75 -12.43
CA SER A 316 -13.50 -6.36 -13.27
C SER A 316 -12.17 -5.64 -13.09
N PHE A 317 -11.19 -6.31 -12.48
CA PHE A 317 -9.82 -5.83 -12.48
C PHE A 317 -9.21 -6.05 -13.88
N CYS A 318 -8.93 -4.96 -14.60
CA CYS A 318 -8.42 -5.02 -15.96
C CYS A 318 -6.89 -4.96 -16.03
N GLY A 319 -6.20 -4.78 -14.90
CA GLY A 319 -4.74 -4.74 -14.81
C GLY A 319 -4.18 -3.36 -14.45
N GLY A 320 -2.86 -3.23 -14.54
CA GLY A 320 -2.21 -2.01 -14.12
C GLY A 320 -0.72 -1.91 -14.44
N LEU A 321 -0.20 -0.71 -14.21
CA LEU A 321 1.19 -0.34 -14.46
C LEU A 321 1.92 -0.04 -13.14
N GLY A 322 2.86 -0.90 -12.76
CA GLY A 322 3.80 -0.64 -11.68
C GLY A 322 4.99 0.18 -12.16
N VAL A 323 5.28 1.29 -11.49
CA VAL A 323 6.31 2.26 -11.90
C VAL A 323 7.34 2.48 -10.79
N GLY A 324 8.55 2.00 -11.06
CA GLY A 324 9.73 2.27 -10.25
C GLY A 324 10.29 3.67 -10.43
N ALA A 325 11.20 4.04 -9.52
CA ALA A 325 11.89 5.31 -9.44
C ALA A 325 10.97 6.54 -9.28
N GLY A 326 9.80 6.38 -8.66
CA GLY A 326 8.82 7.45 -8.45
C GLY A 326 9.37 8.66 -7.67
N GLY A 327 10.45 8.49 -6.91
CA GLY A 327 11.15 9.57 -6.22
C GLY A 327 11.73 10.64 -7.16
N MET A 328 12.03 10.29 -8.42
CA MET A 328 12.55 11.26 -9.39
C MET A 328 11.47 12.02 -10.16
N TRP A 329 10.19 11.66 -10.02
CA TRP A 329 9.14 12.14 -10.94
C TRP A 329 9.05 13.66 -11.00
N HIS A 330 9.29 14.32 -9.87
CA HIS A 330 9.34 15.78 -9.81
C HIS A 330 10.52 16.38 -10.59
N SER A 331 11.69 15.74 -10.56
CA SER A 331 12.88 16.18 -11.29
C SER A 331 12.76 16.02 -12.81
N ILE A 332 11.88 15.12 -13.27
CA ILE A 332 11.61 14.87 -14.68
C ILE A 332 10.20 15.27 -15.10
N LYS A 333 9.53 16.13 -14.32
CA LYS A 333 8.12 16.51 -14.55
C LYS A 333 7.86 17.14 -15.93
N ASP A 334 8.86 17.84 -16.47
CA ASP A 334 8.78 18.55 -17.75
C ASP A 334 9.20 17.66 -18.94
N VAL A 335 9.69 16.44 -18.68
CA VAL A 335 9.94 15.46 -19.73
C VAL A 335 8.61 14.79 -20.10
N PRO A 336 8.16 14.87 -21.37
CA PRO A 336 6.94 14.21 -21.79
C PRO A 336 7.06 12.69 -21.72
N PRO A 337 5.96 11.97 -21.44
CA PRO A 337 5.93 10.52 -21.62
C PRO A 337 6.39 10.13 -23.04
N GLY A 338 7.15 9.05 -23.15
CA GLY A 338 7.70 8.58 -24.44
C GLY A 338 9.06 9.17 -24.79
N HIS A 339 9.58 10.10 -23.99
CA HIS A 339 10.85 10.78 -24.21
C HIS A 339 11.82 10.58 -23.04
N GLY A 340 13.13 10.60 -23.34
CA GLY A 340 14.20 10.57 -22.34
C GLY A 340 14.02 9.48 -21.28
N PRO A 341 14.13 9.81 -19.98
CA PRO A 341 13.88 8.88 -18.87
C PRO A 341 12.47 8.26 -18.85
N LYS A 342 11.47 8.87 -19.50
CA LYS A 342 10.08 8.37 -19.56
C LYS A 342 9.76 7.61 -20.86
N LYS A 343 10.78 7.20 -21.63
CA LYS A 343 10.57 6.54 -22.94
C LYS A 343 9.74 5.26 -22.84
N ASN A 344 10.11 4.32 -21.96
CA ASN A 344 9.35 3.08 -21.81
C ASN A 344 8.01 3.33 -21.12
N TYR A 345 8.00 4.16 -20.08
CA TYR A 345 6.78 4.59 -19.39
C TYR A 345 5.71 5.12 -20.36
N GLY A 346 6.06 5.99 -21.31
CA GLY A 346 5.07 6.51 -22.28
C GLY A 346 4.52 5.46 -23.24
N LYS A 347 5.30 4.43 -23.59
CA LYS A 347 4.78 3.29 -24.36
C LYS A 347 3.73 2.53 -23.55
N HIS A 348 4.01 2.31 -22.26
CA HIS A 348 3.07 1.65 -21.37
C HIS A 348 1.81 2.49 -21.12
N LEU A 349 1.93 3.81 -20.97
CA LEU A 349 0.76 4.71 -20.89
C LEU A 349 -0.10 4.65 -22.15
N SER A 350 0.52 4.69 -23.33
CA SER A 350 -0.22 4.59 -24.59
C SER A 350 -0.96 3.26 -24.71
N ALA A 351 -0.31 2.15 -24.32
CA ALA A 351 -0.95 0.83 -24.33
C ALA A 351 -2.07 0.72 -23.27
N LEU A 352 -1.86 1.30 -22.08
CA LEU A 352 -2.87 1.33 -21.01
C LEU A 352 -4.08 2.17 -21.43
N ALA A 353 -3.88 3.35 -22.00
CA ALA A 353 -4.95 4.21 -22.51
C ALA A 353 -5.78 3.51 -23.59
N GLN A 354 -5.12 2.78 -24.51
CA GLN A 354 -5.81 1.98 -25.52
C GLN A 354 -6.69 0.89 -24.88
N LYS A 355 -6.21 0.24 -23.81
CA LYS A 355 -6.98 -0.78 -23.09
C LYS A 355 -8.14 -0.20 -22.30
N ILE A 356 -7.95 0.95 -21.65
CA ILE A 356 -9.00 1.72 -21.00
C ILE A 356 -10.12 2.06 -21.99
N GLU A 357 -9.78 2.58 -23.16
CA GLU A 357 -10.75 2.91 -24.21
C GLU A 357 -11.54 1.68 -24.67
N GLN A 358 -10.87 0.53 -24.78
CA GLN A 358 -11.48 -0.74 -25.19
C GLN A 358 -12.22 -1.45 -24.06
N GLN A 359 -12.14 -0.95 -22.82
CA GLN A 359 -12.55 -1.66 -21.61
C GLN A 359 -12.03 -3.11 -21.60
N ALA A 360 -10.77 -3.30 -21.97
CA ALA A 360 -10.15 -4.59 -22.19
C ALA A 360 -9.00 -4.86 -21.22
N GLU A 361 -8.70 -6.12 -20.99
CA GLU A 361 -7.58 -6.52 -20.14
C GLU A 361 -6.24 -5.96 -20.66
N TYR A 362 -5.52 -5.30 -19.75
CA TYR A 362 -4.15 -4.83 -19.88
C TYR A 362 -3.14 -5.80 -19.25
N GLY A 363 -3.54 -6.48 -18.17
CA GLY A 363 -2.66 -7.32 -17.35
C GLY A 363 -1.77 -6.49 -16.40
N CYS A 364 -0.92 -7.16 -15.63
CA CYS A 364 0.03 -6.49 -14.72
C CYS A 364 1.36 -6.27 -15.44
N VAL A 365 1.72 -5.01 -15.65
CA VAL A 365 2.97 -4.60 -16.32
C VAL A 365 3.82 -3.77 -15.39
N PHE A 366 5.14 -4.00 -15.39
CA PHE A 366 6.08 -3.29 -14.55
C PHE A 366 7.12 -2.59 -15.40
N THR A 367 7.45 -1.34 -15.03
CA THR A 367 8.48 -0.55 -15.67
C THR A 367 9.21 0.27 -14.62
N THR A 368 10.37 0.78 -15.02
CA THR A 368 11.05 1.87 -14.32
C THR A 368 11.42 2.95 -15.33
N VAL A 369 11.97 4.06 -14.84
CA VAL A 369 12.54 5.10 -15.67
C VAL A 369 13.78 4.59 -16.41
N ASN A 370 14.04 5.11 -17.61
CA ASN A 370 15.22 4.80 -18.41
C ASN A 370 16.47 5.54 -17.86
N LEU A 371 16.82 5.29 -16.61
CA LEU A 371 18.04 5.75 -15.94
C LEU A 371 18.75 4.54 -15.31
N PRO A 372 20.09 4.45 -15.34
CA PRO A 372 20.80 3.38 -14.63
C PRO A 372 20.47 3.37 -13.13
N ARG A 373 20.21 2.19 -12.56
CA ARG A 373 19.91 2.00 -11.13
C ARG A 373 20.92 2.65 -10.20
N ILE A 374 22.21 2.55 -10.52
CA ILE A 374 23.29 3.15 -9.73
C ILE A 374 23.16 4.67 -9.68
N ALA A 375 22.80 5.30 -10.81
CA ALA A 375 22.60 6.74 -10.86
C ALA A 375 21.37 7.16 -10.04
N TYR A 376 20.27 6.40 -10.10
CA TYR A 376 19.11 6.64 -9.26
C TYR A 376 19.46 6.56 -7.76
N LYS A 377 20.18 5.50 -7.37
CA LYS A 377 20.65 5.29 -5.99
C LYS A 377 21.47 6.48 -5.48
N ILE A 378 22.52 6.85 -6.22
CA ILE A 378 23.42 7.96 -5.85
C ILE A 378 22.64 9.27 -5.75
N ALA A 379 21.77 9.56 -6.71
CA ALA A 379 20.98 10.79 -6.72
C ALA A 379 20.04 10.86 -5.50
N GLY A 380 19.35 9.76 -5.17
CA GLY A 380 18.47 9.67 -4.02
C GLY A 380 19.23 9.85 -2.69
N GLU A 381 20.34 9.14 -2.49
CA GLU A 381 21.15 9.26 -1.27
C GLU A 381 21.74 10.67 -1.11
N CYS A 382 22.27 11.26 -2.18
CA CYS A 382 22.73 12.65 -2.17
C CYS A 382 21.59 13.63 -1.85
N GLY A 383 20.38 13.36 -2.38
CA GLY A 383 19.19 14.16 -2.13
C GLY A 383 18.80 14.15 -0.65
N TRP A 384 18.74 12.96 -0.04
CA TRP A 384 18.43 12.81 1.38
C TRP A 384 19.47 13.48 2.28
N LYS A 385 20.76 13.28 2.02
CA LYS A 385 21.86 13.90 2.79
C LYS A 385 21.79 15.42 2.75
N LYS A 386 21.64 16.01 1.56
CA LYS A 386 21.48 17.47 1.41
C LYS A 386 20.23 18.01 2.11
N ALA A 387 19.12 17.25 2.09
CA ALA A 387 17.89 17.64 2.76
C ALA A 387 18.02 17.61 4.29
N ALA A 388 18.74 16.62 4.83
CA ALA A 388 19.05 16.51 6.25
C ALA A 388 20.03 17.59 6.72
N GLU A 389 21.11 17.84 5.99
CA GLU A 389 22.13 18.87 6.28
C GLU A 389 21.49 20.26 6.40
N LYS A 390 20.52 20.59 5.54
CA LYS A 390 19.76 21.86 5.60
C LYS A 390 18.98 22.05 6.90
N ASN A 391 18.70 20.97 7.63
CA ASN A 391 18.02 20.99 8.92
C ASN A 391 19.00 20.71 10.09
N GLY A 392 20.31 20.71 9.84
CA GLY A 392 21.32 20.43 10.87
C GLY A 392 21.42 18.95 11.27
N ILE A 393 20.88 18.04 10.47
CA ILE A 393 20.89 16.59 10.70
C ILE A 393 22.01 15.94 9.87
N THR A 394 22.76 15.02 10.48
CA THR A 394 23.68 14.11 9.77
C THR A 394 23.03 12.74 9.69
N LEU A 395 22.94 12.17 8.48
CA LEU A 395 22.37 10.85 8.21
C LEU A 395 23.43 9.76 8.32
#